data_AF-A0A4Q3GZR6-F1
#
_entry.id   AF-A0A4Q3GZR6-F1
#
_cell.length_a   1.000
_cell.length_b   1.000
_cell.length_c   1.000
_cell.angle_alpha   90.00
_cell.angle_beta   90.00
_cell.angle_gamma   90.00
#
_symmetry.space_group_name_H-M   'P 1'
#
loop_
_entity.id
_entity.type
_entity.pdbx_description
1 polymer ?
#
loop_
_entity_poly.entity_id
_entity_poly.type
_entity_poly.pdbx_seq_one_letter_code
_entity_poly.pdbx_strand_id
1 'polypeptide(L)'
;MKLVKTTVATLVASVAFAGVTFAADQIHIAGSSTVLPYAKIVAEQFAETYPDFKAPVVESGGSGAGLKEFCKGAGADTIDIANASRPIKESELETCKKNGVTDITEVKIGYDGIVFALD
;
A
#
# COMPACT_ATOMS: atom_id res chain seq x y z
N MET A 1 7.39 35.09 -39.98
CA MET A 1 6.09 34.91 -39.27
C MET A 1 5.49 33.49 -39.30
N LYS A 2 6.03 32.51 -40.07
CA LYS A 2 5.54 31.12 -40.02
C LYS A 2 6.24 30.24 -38.96
N LEU A 3 7.51 30.53 -38.64
CA LEU A 3 8.32 29.71 -37.71
C LEU A 3 7.92 29.87 -36.23
N VAL A 4 7.44 31.07 -35.83
CA VAL A 4 7.07 31.37 -34.44
C VAL A 4 5.72 30.72 -34.05
N LYS A 5 4.83 30.50 -35.03
CA LYS A 5 3.52 29.89 -34.79
C LYS A 5 3.62 28.38 -34.52
N THR A 6 4.63 27.70 -35.06
CA THR A 6 4.82 26.25 -34.88
C THR A 6 5.45 25.91 -33.52
N THR A 7 6.24 26.80 -32.93
CA THR A 7 6.90 26.56 -31.63
C THR A 7 5.93 26.72 -30.44
N VAL A 8 4.89 27.54 -30.58
CA VAL A 8 3.87 27.70 -29.51
C VAL A 8 2.93 26.49 -29.47
N ALA A 9 2.61 25.89 -30.61
CA ALA A 9 1.73 24.72 -30.68
C ALA A 9 2.34 23.48 -30.01
N THR A 10 3.66 23.30 -30.07
CA THR A 10 4.36 22.19 -29.39
C THR A 10 4.49 22.39 -27.87
N LEU A 11 4.54 23.63 -27.38
CA LEU A 11 4.62 23.90 -25.94
C LEU A 11 3.28 23.68 -25.21
N VAL A 12 2.16 23.88 -25.90
CA VAL A 12 0.81 23.67 -25.33
C VAL A 12 0.45 22.17 -25.29
N ALA A 13 0.95 21.38 -26.26
CA ALA A 13 0.70 19.94 -26.29
C ALA A 13 1.39 19.17 -25.14
N SER A 14 2.48 19.70 -24.59
CA SER A 14 3.21 19.09 -23.46
C SER A 14 2.56 19.33 -22.09
N VAL A 15 1.61 20.26 -21.95
CA VAL A 15 0.91 20.54 -20.67
C VAL A 15 -0.31 19.63 -20.47
N ALA A 16 -0.84 19.04 -21.55
CA ALA A 16 -2.03 18.18 -21.47
C ALA A 16 -1.76 16.75 -20.92
N PHE A 17 -0.49 16.40 -20.67
CA PHE A 17 -0.07 15.12 -20.10
C PHE A 17 0.38 15.23 -18.64
N ALA A 18 -0.05 16.26 -17.91
CA ALA A 18 -0.02 16.23 -16.45
C ALA A 18 -0.95 15.09 -16.01
N GLY A 19 -0.35 13.94 -15.75
CA GLY A 19 -1.04 12.68 -15.48
C GLY A 19 -2.12 12.83 -14.42
N VAL A 20 -3.33 12.42 -14.77
CA VAL A 20 -4.41 12.22 -13.80
C VAL A 20 -3.93 11.08 -12.90
N THR A 21 -3.53 11.40 -11.67
CA THR A 21 -3.20 10.38 -10.67
C THR A 21 -4.52 9.76 -10.22
N PHE A 22 -4.86 8.59 -10.75
CA PHE A 22 -5.95 7.78 -10.23
C PHE A 22 -5.52 7.27 -8.85
N ALA A 23 -6.07 7.86 -7.79
CA ALA A 23 -5.95 7.29 -6.46
C ALA A 23 -6.60 5.89 -6.47
N ALA A 24 -5.98 4.93 -5.80
CA ALA A 24 -6.56 3.60 -5.66
C ALA A 24 -7.92 3.73 -4.94
N ASP A 25 -8.96 3.17 -5.54
CA ASP A 25 -10.35 3.28 -5.05
C ASP A 25 -10.65 2.29 -3.89
N GLN A 26 -9.68 1.43 -3.57
CA GLN A 26 -9.81 0.38 -2.57
C GLN A 26 -8.47 0.18 -1.86
N ILE A 27 -8.52 0.00 -0.55
CA ILE A 27 -7.33 -0.25 0.27
C ILE A 27 -6.95 -1.72 0.14
N HIS A 28 -5.69 -1.97 -0.20
CA HIS A 28 -5.10 -3.30 -0.30
C HIS A 28 -4.14 -3.55 0.86
N ILE A 29 -4.35 -4.66 1.57
CA ILE A 29 -3.61 -5.04 2.77
C ILE A 29 -3.10 -6.46 2.59
N ALA A 30 -1.81 -6.71 2.85
CA ALA A 30 -1.28 -8.06 2.88
C ALA A 30 -0.23 -8.27 3.97
N GLY A 31 -0.08 -9.52 4.45
CA GLY A 31 1.05 -9.88 5.31
C GLY A 31 0.76 -10.94 6.36
N SER A 32 1.06 -10.63 7.63
CA SER A 32 1.05 -11.58 8.75
C SER A 32 -0.22 -12.43 8.83
N SER A 33 -0.03 -13.75 8.89
CA SER A 33 -1.12 -14.70 9.11
C SER A 33 -1.71 -14.63 10.51
N THR A 34 -0.96 -14.15 11.50
CA THR A 34 -1.46 -14.00 12.88
C THR A 34 -2.29 -12.73 13.06
N VAL A 35 -2.02 -11.70 12.26
CA VAL A 35 -2.80 -10.44 12.25
C VAL A 35 -4.04 -10.55 11.36
N LEU A 36 -4.04 -11.48 10.40
CA LEU A 36 -5.10 -11.65 9.41
C LEU A 36 -6.53 -11.69 9.99
N PRO A 37 -6.84 -12.49 11.04
CA PRO A 37 -8.21 -12.56 11.54
C PRO A 37 -8.69 -11.22 12.09
N TYR A 38 -7.83 -10.51 12.81
CA TYR A 38 -8.11 -9.17 13.32
C TYR A 38 -8.33 -8.16 12.18
N ALA A 39 -7.41 -8.11 11.22
CA ALA A 39 -7.48 -7.16 10.11
C ALA A 39 -8.72 -7.36 9.22
N LYS A 40 -9.18 -8.61 9.04
CA LYS A 40 -10.42 -8.90 8.32
C LYS A 40 -11.65 -8.33 9.03
N ILE A 41 -11.75 -8.53 10.35
CA ILE A 41 -12.86 -7.98 11.14
C ILE A 41 -12.87 -6.45 11.05
N VAL A 42 -11.70 -5.80 11.14
CA VAL A 42 -11.61 -4.34 10.98
C VAL A 42 -12.03 -3.89 9.58
N ALA A 43 -11.65 -4.62 8.53
CA ALA A 43 -12.06 -4.30 7.16
C ALA A 43 -13.58 -4.44 6.96
N GLU A 44 -14.20 -5.47 7.55
CA GLU A 44 -15.66 -5.66 7.55
C GLU A 44 -16.36 -4.52 8.29
N GLN A 45 -15.92 -4.20 9.51
CA GLN A 45 -16.48 -3.09 10.30
C GLN A 45 -16.32 -1.74 9.61
N PHE A 46 -15.21 -1.51 8.91
CA PHE A 46 -15.00 -0.29 8.13
C PHE A 46 -16.04 -0.17 7.01
N ALA A 47 -16.29 -1.24 6.26
CA ALA A 47 -17.27 -1.25 5.18
C ALA A 47 -18.71 -1.03 5.69
N GLU A 48 -19.04 -1.58 6.86
CA GLU A 48 -20.34 -1.35 7.50
C GLU A 48 -20.49 0.09 8.01
N THR A 49 -19.43 0.68 8.56
CA THR A 49 -19.45 2.02 9.14
C THR A 49 -19.41 3.11 8.07
N TYR A 50 -18.69 2.87 6.97
CA TYR A 50 -18.42 3.83 5.91
C TYR A 50 -18.86 3.28 4.55
N PRO A 51 -20.18 3.25 4.26
CA PRO A 51 -20.73 2.60 3.06
C PRO A 51 -20.33 3.27 1.75
N ASP A 52 -19.82 4.50 1.79
CA ASP A 52 -19.32 5.23 0.63
C ASP A 52 -17.94 4.74 0.16
N PHE A 53 -17.26 3.90 0.96
CA PHE A 53 -15.94 3.36 0.64
C PHE A 53 -16.01 1.86 0.34
N LYS A 54 -15.14 1.40 -0.56
CA LYS A 54 -14.97 -0.04 -0.81
C LYS A 54 -14.35 -0.72 0.41
N ALA A 55 -14.84 -1.92 0.72
CA ALA A 55 -14.27 -2.76 1.77
C ALA A 55 -12.78 -3.05 1.49
N PRO A 56 -11.86 -2.86 2.46
CA PRO A 56 -10.46 -3.20 2.27
C PRO A 56 -10.27 -4.68 1.92
N VAL A 57 -9.36 -4.97 0.99
CA VAL A 57 -8.97 -6.34 0.65
C VAL A 57 -7.82 -6.75 1.54
N VAL A 58 -8.00 -7.81 2.33
CA VAL A 58 -7.00 -8.30 3.29
C VAL A 58 -6.52 -9.70 2.93
N GLU A 59 -5.27 -9.79 2.51
CA GLU A 59 -4.63 -11.04 2.10
C GLU A 59 -3.57 -11.51 3.11
N SER A 60 -3.29 -12.80 3.09
CA SER A 60 -2.30 -13.43 3.95
C SER A 60 -1.09 -13.89 3.13
N GLY A 61 0.09 -13.80 3.71
CA GLY A 61 1.33 -14.34 3.14
C GLY A 61 2.47 -14.46 4.15
N GLY A 62 2.25 -14.07 5.40
CA GLY A 62 3.29 -13.86 6.40
C GLY A 62 3.92 -12.46 6.31
N SER A 63 4.46 -11.97 7.43
CA SER A 63 4.99 -10.60 7.55
C SER A 63 6.06 -10.29 6.49
N GLY A 64 6.94 -11.24 6.19
CA GLY A 64 8.00 -11.04 5.18
C GLY A 64 7.47 -10.95 3.75
N ALA A 65 6.46 -11.74 3.39
CA ALA A 65 5.87 -11.66 2.05
C ALA A 65 5.08 -10.36 1.87
N GLY A 66 4.29 -9.97 2.88
CA GLY A 66 3.57 -8.69 2.87
C GLY A 66 4.52 -7.49 2.76
N LEU A 67 5.57 -7.44 3.58
CA LEU A 67 6.58 -6.38 3.51
C LEU A 67 7.32 -6.36 2.17
N LYS A 68 7.61 -7.54 1.59
CA LYS A 68 8.21 -7.62 0.25
C LYS A 68 7.28 -7.03 -0.81
N GLU A 69 5.98 -7.30 -0.72
CA GLU A 69 4.98 -6.75 -1.64
C GLU A 69 4.85 -5.23 -1.49
N PHE A 70 4.73 -4.75 -0.25
CA PHE A 70 4.70 -3.32 0.09
C PHE A 70 5.95 -2.58 -0.39
N CYS A 71 7.13 -3.17 -0.23
CA CYS A 71 8.38 -2.57 -0.69
C CYS A 71 8.58 -2.61 -2.21
N LYS A 72 7.65 -3.10 -3.05
CA LYS A 72 7.81 -3.09 -4.50
C LYS A 72 7.74 -1.68 -5.10
N GLY A 73 7.06 -0.75 -4.43
CA GLY A 73 6.89 0.62 -4.89
C GLY A 73 5.74 1.31 -4.16
N ALA A 74 5.52 2.58 -4.49
CA ALA A 74 4.36 3.34 -4.04
C ALA A 74 3.54 3.72 -5.27
N GLY A 75 2.42 3.04 -5.48
CA GLY A 75 1.53 3.27 -6.61
C GLY A 75 0.26 2.43 -6.55
N ALA A 76 -0.62 2.60 -7.53
CA ALA A 76 -1.90 1.90 -7.61
C ALA A 76 -1.76 0.36 -7.77
N ASP A 77 -0.59 -0.12 -8.19
CA ASP A 77 -0.32 -1.54 -8.42
C ASP A 77 0.34 -2.23 -7.21
N THR A 78 0.49 -1.53 -6.08
CA THR A 78 1.15 -2.03 -4.86
C THR A 78 0.18 -1.97 -3.69
N ILE A 79 0.39 -2.82 -2.68
CA ILE A 79 -0.44 -2.80 -1.47
C ILE A 79 -0.19 -1.52 -0.65
N ASP A 80 -1.23 -1.03 0.01
CA ASP A 80 -1.18 0.19 0.82
C ASP A 80 -0.68 -0.09 2.25
N ILE A 81 -0.98 -1.27 2.80
CA ILE A 81 -0.67 -1.62 4.19
C ILE A 81 -0.04 -3.02 4.26
N ALA A 82 1.15 -3.10 4.88
CA ALA A 82 1.77 -4.37 5.23
C ALA A 82 1.43 -4.77 6.68
N ASN A 83 0.62 -5.82 6.85
CA ASN A 83 0.42 -6.41 8.18
C ASN A 83 1.67 -7.16 8.63
N ALA A 84 2.13 -6.89 9.85
CA ALA A 84 3.32 -7.54 10.40
C ALA A 84 3.16 -7.92 11.87
N SER A 85 3.60 -9.14 12.22
CA SER A 85 3.72 -9.64 13.60
C SER A 85 5.06 -9.31 14.26
N ARG A 86 5.89 -8.51 13.59
CA ARG A 86 7.20 -8.05 14.06
C ARG A 86 7.53 -6.68 13.43
N PRO A 87 8.49 -5.93 14.01
CA PRO A 87 9.02 -4.74 13.36
C PRO A 87 9.63 -5.04 11.98
N ILE A 88 9.64 -4.02 11.12
CA ILE A 88 10.36 -4.08 9.85
C ILE A 88 11.87 -4.24 10.11
N LYS A 89 12.56 -5.00 9.27
CA LYS A 89 14.02 -5.13 9.35
C LYS A 89 14.70 -4.00 8.59
N GLU A 90 15.93 -3.66 8.99
CA GLU A 90 16.73 -2.67 8.25
C GLU A 90 16.92 -3.05 6.78
N SER A 91 17.16 -4.33 6.48
CA SER A 91 17.28 -4.82 5.09
C SER A 91 15.99 -4.64 4.26
N GLU A 92 14.83 -4.73 4.91
CA GLU A 92 13.53 -4.49 4.28
C GLU A 92 13.33 -2.99 4.04
N LEU A 93 13.67 -2.14 5.01
CA LEU A 93 13.66 -0.68 4.86
C LEU A 93 14.57 -0.22 3.71
N GLU A 94 15.78 -0.75 3.62
CA GLU A 94 16.70 -0.45 2.51
C GLU A 94 16.08 -0.83 1.15
N THR A 95 15.39 -1.96 1.08
CA THR A 95 14.72 -2.42 -0.14
C THR A 95 13.57 -1.49 -0.51
N CYS A 96 12.73 -1.15 0.46
CA CYS A 96 11.66 -0.16 0.30
C CYS A 96 12.21 1.19 -0.23
N LYS A 97 13.26 1.73 0.40
CA LYS A 97 13.89 3.00 -0.01
C LYS A 97 14.43 2.94 -1.44
N LYS A 98 15.08 1.84 -1.82
CA LYS A 98 15.58 1.62 -3.20
C LYS A 98 14.45 1.63 -4.23
N ASN A 99 13.25 1.21 -3.83
CA ASN A 99 12.07 1.14 -4.68
C ASN A 99 11.14 2.36 -4.53
N GLY A 100 11.60 3.44 -3.88
CA GLY A 100 10.87 4.70 -3.77
C GLY A 100 9.87 4.76 -2.60
N VAL A 101 9.74 3.70 -1.81
CA VAL A 101 8.91 3.67 -0.60
C VAL A 101 9.74 4.25 0.56
N THR A 102 9.69 5.56 0.72
CA THR A 102 10.55 6.31 1.65
C THR A 102 9.84 6.78 2.91
N ASP A 103 8.56 7.11 2.81
CA ASP A 103 7.74 7.61 3.92
C ASP A 103 6.94 6.48 4.58
N ILE A 104 7.64 5.58 5.26
CA ILE A 104 7.04 4.43 5.96
C ILE A 104 6.66 4.82 7.39
N THR A 105 5.40 4.60 7.75
CA THR A 105 4.91 4.77 9.11
C THR A 105 4.59 3.41 9.73
N GLU A 106 5.25 3.08 10.84
CA GLU A 106 4.90 1.90 11.63
C GLU A 106 3.80 2.25 12.65
N VAL A 107 2.72 1.47 12.65
CA VAL A 107 1.62 1.61 13.60
C VAL A 107 1.49 0.32 14.42
N LYS A 108 1.71 0.42 15.74
CA LYS A 108 1.50 -0.69 16.66
C LYS A 108 0.03 -0.74 17.09
N ILE A 109 -0.66 -1.79 16.66
CA ILE A 109 -2.09 -2.00 16.96
C ILE A 109 -2.36 -2.91 18.17
N GLY A 110 -1.36 -3.66 18.64
CA GLY A 110 -1.55 -4.57 19.78
C GLY A 110 -0.37 -5.49 20.04
N TYR A 111 -0.61 -6.46 20.92
CA TYR A 111 0.31 -7.54 21.27
C TYR A 111 -0.35 -8.88 20.95
N ASP A 112 0.42 -9.78 20.35
CA ASP A 112 -0.02 -11.11 19.94
C ASP A 112 0.48 -12.17 20.94
N GLY A 113 -0.28 -13.25 21.08
CA GLY A 113 0.01 -14.35 22.01
C GLY A 113 0.19 -15.66 21.27
N ILE A 114 1.34 -16.30 21.44
CA ILE A 114 1.60 -17.65 20.90
C ILE A 114 1.37 -18.66 22.02
N VAL A 115 0.48 -19.63 21.76
CA VAL A 115 0.17 -20.73 22.68
C VAL A 115 0.74 -22.05 22.15
N PHE A 116 1.24 -22.89 23.06
CA PHE A 116 1.55 -24.28 22.74
C PHE A 116 0.30 -25.11 22.98
N ALA A 117 -0.35 -25.53 21.91
CA ALA A 117 -1.46 -26.47 21.98
C ALA A 117 -0.91 -27.90 22.17
N LEU A 118 -1.42 -28.59 23.19
CA LEU A 118 -1.21 -30.02 23.41
C LEU A 118 -2.54 -30.72 23.11
N ASP A 119 -2.45 -31.95 22.63
CA ASP A 119 -3.59 -32.82 22.35
C ASP A 119 -4.25 -33.39 23.62
#